data_AF-A0A914P8F0-F1
#
_entry.id   AF-A0A914P8F0-F1
#
_cell.length_a   1.000
_cell.length_b   1.000
_cell.length_c   1.000
_cell.angle_alpha   90.00
_cell.angle_beta   90.00
_cell.angle_gamma   90.00
#
_symmetry.space_group_name_H-M   'P 1'
#
loop_
_entity.id
_entity.type
_entity.pdbx_description
1 polymer ?
#
loop_
_entity_poly.entity_id
_entity_poly.type
_entity_poly.pdbx_seq_one_letter_code
_entity_poly.pdbx_strand_id
1 'polypeptide(L)'
;MKSIKYAKNALREAVNYPSLDRQGGIANVRRIVNDVQFWQKLDEMIVIFKPLSLAIFKLEKNLLDFGEGRNIVKMAFAETLIKIELSTFSTSFKEIAKRAIEKRRDFCSNDLDFVYDFLDPRQKGNDLTAMEKAQALKRIDKYKMNPRINISKVDKEVRLWASNGGLFSYDSYPEAWDSLDSNITPKEWWLLYFDKTELSKILSMVLATPLSSAGSERTWSMRGLVHSKSRNR
;
A
#
# COMPACT_ATOMS: atom_id res chain seq x y z
N MET A 1 5.20 -0.12 22.23
CA MET A 1 6.39 0.38 22.96
C MET A 1 6.58 -0.26 24.33
N LYS A 2 5.56 -0.35 25.21
CA LYS A 2 5.70 -1.06 26.50
C LYS A 2 6.16 -2.52 26.33
N SER A 3 5.56 -3.28 25.41
CA SER A 3 5.92 -4.68 25.13
C SER A 3 7.39 -4.90 24.74
N ILE A 4 7.95 -4.03 23.89
CA ILE A 4 9.35 -4.11 23.44
C ILE A 4 10.30 -3.86 24.62
N LYS A 5 9.98 -2.89 25.49
CA LYS A 5 10.77 -2.62 26.70
C LYS A 5 10.75 -3.81 27.67
N TYR A 6 9.59 -4.42 27.88
CA TYR A 6 9.47 -5.64 28.69
C TYR A 6 10.25 -6.81 28.08
N ALA A 7 10.15 -7.03 26.77
CA ALA A 7 10.90 -8.08 26.09
C ALA A 7 12.42 -7.87 26.20
N LYS A 8 12.89 -6.63 26.04
CA LYS A 8 14.31 -6.25 26.20
C LYS A 8 14.82 -6.56 27.61
N ASN A 9 14.05 -6.22 28.64
CA ASN A 9 14.41 -6.51 30.03
C ASN A 9 14.39 -8.02 30.30
N ALA A 10 13.34 -8.72 29.89
CA ALA A 10 13.23 -10.16 30.06
C ALA A 10 14.36 -10.93 29.35
N LEU A 11 14.77 -10.50 28.15
CA LEU A 11 15.91 -11.07 27.44
C LEU A 11 17.23 -10.84 28.18
N ARG A 12 17.46 -9.63 28.72
CA ARG A 12 18.65 -9.34 29.52
C ARG A 12 18.69 -10.17 30.80
N GLU A 13 17.55 -10.34 31.48
CA GLU A 13 17.45 -11.18 32.66
C GLU A 13 17.68 -12.66 32.32
N ALA A 14 17.06 -13.15 31.25
CA ALA A 14 17.20 -14.54 30.82
C ALA A 14 18.67 -14.88 30.48
N VAL A 15 19.36 -14.06 29.69
CA VAL A 15 20.71 -14.41 29.19
C VAL A 15 21.79 -14.29 30.28
N ASN A 16 21.51 -13.56 31.35
CA ASN A 16 22.37 -13.46 32.53
C ASN A 16 21.97 -14.46 33.64
N TYR A 17 21.01 -15.37 33.39
CA TYR A 17 20.58 -16.33 34.39
C TYR A 17 21.66 -17.42 34.61
N PRO A 18 22.02 -17.76 35.88
CA PRO A 18 23.20 -18.58 36.19
C PRO A 18 23.20 -19.99 35.58
N SER A 19 22.04 -20.58 35.32
CA SER A 19 21.94 -21.95 34.78
C SER A 19 22.32 -22.07 33.30
N LEU A 20 22.42 -20.95 32.58
CA LEU A 20 22.68 -20.90 31.14
C LEU A 20 24.17 -20.93 30.79
N ASP A 21 25.09 -20.76 31.75
CA ASP A 21 26.53 -20.87 31.52
C ASP A 21 27.01 -22.26 31.12
N ARG A 22 26.16 -23.30 31.26
CA ARG A 22 26.51 -24.69 30.91
C ARG A 22 26.30 -25.04 29.43
N GLN A 23 25.75 -24.13 28.63
CA GLN A 23 25.49 -24.36 27.19
C GLN A 23 26.40 -23.47 26.33
N GLY A 24 27.37 -24.08 25.65
CA GLY A 24 28.49 -23.40 24.95
C GLY A 24 28.12 -22.41 23.82
N GLY A 25 26.84 -22.25 23.47
CA GLY A 25 26.37 -21.29 22.46
C GLY A 25 25.99 -19.90 23.00
N ILE A 26 25.93 -19.71 24.31
CA ILE A 26 25.28 -18.53 24.93
C ILE A 26 26.19 -17.32 25.08
N ALA A 27 27.51 -17.49 25.07
CA ALA A 27 28.46 -16.40 25.23
C ALA A 27 28.29 -15.31 24.15
N ASN A 28 28.06 -15.70 22.89
CA ASN A 28 27.84 -14.77 21.79
C ASN A 28 26.49 -14.05 21.90
N VAL A 29 25.44 -14.75 22.34
CA VAL A 29 24.11 -14.16 22.57
C VAL A 29 24.18 -13.14 23.71
N ARG A 30 24.87 -13.47 24.81
CA ARG A 30 25.09 -12.57 25.95
C ARG A 30 25.83 -11.31 25.53
N ARG A 31 26.85 -11.44 24.69
CA ARG A 31 27.60 -10.29 24.13
C ARG A 31 26.69 -9.35 23.34
N ILE A 32 25.84 -9.89 22.45
CA ILE A 32 24.93 -9.09 21.62
C ILE A 32 23.82 -8.44 22.46
N VAL A 33 23.21 -9.19 23.38
CA VAL A 33 22.09 -8.70 24.22
C VAL A 33 22.55 -7.63 25.22
N ASN A 34 23.82 -7.66 25.64
CA ASN A 34 24.37 -6.63 26.53
C ASN A 34 25.03 -5.46 25.75
N ASP A 35 25.18 -5.56 24.43
CA ASP A 35 25.73 -4.47 23.60
C ASP A 35 24.73 -3.31 23.47
N VAL A 36 25.13 -2.12 23.93
CA VAL A 36 24.32 -0.90 23.84
C VAL A 36 24.11 -0.47 22.38
N GLN A 37 25.13 -0.61 21.53
CA GLN A 37 25.08 -0.23 20.12
C GLN A 37 24.09 -1.11 19.36
N PHE A 38 24.01 -2.40 19.68
CA PHE A 38 23.00 -3.30 19.13
C PHE A 38 21.59 -2.77 19.36
N TRP A 39 21.26 -2.39 20.60
CA TRP A 39 19.92 -1.90 20.93
C TRP A 39 19.61 -0.54 20.32
N GLN A 40 20.58 0.37 20.24
CA GLN A 40 20.41 1.67 19.59
C GLN A 40 20.07 1.48 18.11
N LYS A 41 20.81 0.60 17.41
CA LYS A 41 20.52 0.24 16.02
C LYS A 41 19.15 -0.43 15.87
N LEU A 42 18.76 -1.29 16.81
CA LEU A 42 17.43 -1.91 16.78
C LEU A 42 16.30 -0.87 16.95
N ASP A 43 16.47 0.07 17.89
CA ASP A 43 15.49 1.14 18.13
C ASP A 43 15.38 2.03 16.87
N GLU A 44 16.49 2.33 16.20
CA GLU A 44 16.50 3.04 14.92
C GLU A 44 15.78 2.26 13.81
N MET A 45 16.01 0.95 13.68
CA MET A 45 15.28 0.10 12.73
C MET A 45 13.77 0.13 12.97
N ILE A 46 13.34 0.07 14.23
CA ILE A 46 11.92 0.16 14.58
C ILE A 46 11.34 1.49 14.11
N VAL A 47 12.07 2.60 14.27
CA VAL A 47 11.64 3.92 13.80
C VAL A 47 11.57 3.97 12.28
N ILE A 48 12.57 3.42 11.57
CA ILE A 48 12.62 3.35 10.11
C ILE A 48 11.41 2.61 9.54
N PHE A 49 11.09 1.42 10.08
CA PHE A 49 10.01 0.57 9.54
C PHE A 49 8.62 0.89 10.10
N LYS A 50 8.51 1.80 11.06
CA LYS A 50 7.24 2.20 11.66
C LYS A 50 6.19 2.65 10.63
N PRO A 51 6.50 3.49 9.62
CA PRO A 51 5.52 3.93 8.62
C PRO A 51 4.88 2.75 7.89
N LEU A 52 5.69 1.78 7.45
CA LEU A 52 5.20 0.57 6.78
C LEU A 52 4.33 -0.28 7.71
N SER A 53 4.75 -0.46 8.97
CA SER A 53 3.94 -1.22 9.94
C SER A 53 2.56 -0.60 10.17
N LEU A 54 2.48 0.73 10.21
CA LEU A 54 1.22 1.46 10.37
C LEU A 54 0.36 1.38 9.11
N ALA A 55 0.98 1.46 7.93
CA ALA A 55 0.28 1.28 6.67
C ALA A 55 -0.36 -0.11 6.58
N ILE A 56 0.42 -1.17 6.84
CA ILE A 56 -0.08 -2.55 6.87
C ILE A 56 -1.24 -2.66 7.85
N PHE A 57 -1.08 -2.17 9.08
CA PHE A 57 -2.13 -2.22 10.09
C PHE A 57 -3.42 -1.52 9.66
N LYS A 58 -3.33 -0.39 8.94
CA LYS A 58 -4.50 0.31 8.39
C LYS A 58 -5.17 -0.50 7.27
N LEU A 59 -4.37 -1.04 6.33
CA LEU A 59 -4.89 -1.85 5.22
C LEU A 59 -5.62 -3.10 5.73
N GLU A 60 -5.07 -3.77 6.74
CA GLU A 60 -5.68 -4.98 7.29
C GLU A 60 -7.01 -4.71 8.02
N LYS A 61 -7.32 -3.46 8.38
CA LYS A 61 -8.64 -3.11 8.96
C LYS A 61 -9.75 -3.09 7.92
N ASN A 62 -9.42 -3.07 6.63
CA ASN A 62 -10.36 -3.11 5.50
C ASN A 62 -11.46 -2.03 5.57
N LEU A 63 -11.11 -0.84 6.08
CA LEU A 63 -12.03 0.31 6.20
C LEU A 63 -11.79 1.39 5.13
N LEU A 64 -10.73 1.23 4.33
CA LEU A 64 -10.27 2.20 3.35
C LEU A 64 -10.65 1.71 1.96
N ASP A 65 -11.03 2.64 1.08
CA ASP A 65 -11.12 2.30 -0.34
C ASP A 65 -9.73 2.23 -1.00
N PHE A 66 -9.70 1.73 -2.24
CA PHE A 66 -8.44 1.52 -2.97
C PHE A 66 -7.59 2.80 -3.05
N GLY A 67 -8.21 3.96 -3.30
CA GLY A 67 -7.50 5.23 -3.48
C GLY A 67 -6.83 5.69 -2.18
N GLU A 68 -7.57 5.68 -1.07
CA GLU A 68 -7.04 6.03 0.24
C GLU A 68 -5.91 5.11 0.69
N GLY A 69 -6.12 3.79 0.56
CA GLY A 69 -5.13 2.83 1.00
C GLY A 69 -3.88 2.82 0.11
N ARG A 70 -4.01 3.06 -1.20
CA ARG A 70 -2.87 3.32 -2.10
C ARG A 70 -2.05 4.51 -1.64
N ASN A 71 -2.69 5.64 -1.34
CA ASN A 71 -2.00 6.83 -0.87
C ASN A 71 -1.24 6.58 0.43
N ILE A 72 -1.84 5.85 1.38
CA ILE A 72 -1.17 5.43 2.61
C ILE A 72 0.08 4.58 2.32
N VAL A 73 0.00 3.64 1.39
CA VAL A 73 1.15 2.81 0.98
C VAL A 73 2.25 3.67 0.34
N LYS A 74 1.89 4.54 -0.61
CA LYS A 74 2.82 5.45 -1.30
C LYS A 74 3.57 6.34 -0.29
N MET A 75 2.84 6.96 0.63
CA MET A 75 3.42 7.80 1.69
C MET A 75 4.32 7.00 2.63
N ALA A 76 3.91 5.79 3.04
CA ALA A 76 4.70 4.97 3.95
C ALA A 76 6.03 4.51 3.33
N PHE A 77 6.04 4.16 2.04
CA PHE A 77 7.28 3.86 1.32
C PHE A 77 8.19 5.08 1.23
N ALA A 78 7.65 6.24 0.84
CA ALA A 78 8.43 7.48 0.74
C ALA A 78 9.03 7.87 2.10
N GLU A 79 8.24 7.86 3.17
CA GLU A 79 8.72 8.18 4.52
C GLU A 79 9.80 7.18 4.99
N THR A 80 9.64 5.88 4.69
CA THR A 80 10.63 4.86 5.04
C THR A 80 11.96 5.08 4.33
N LEU A 81 11.94 5.41 3.04
CA LEU A 81 13.15 5.72 2.27
C LEU A 81 13.87 6.95 2.83
N ILE A 82 13.13 8.01 3.19
CA ILE A 82 13.68 9.20 3.84
C ILE A 82 14.33 8.83 5.18
N LYS A 83 13.68 8.01 5.99
CA LYS A 83 14.24 7.56 7.28
C LYS A 83 15.49 6.69 7.11
N ILE A 84 15.56 5.85 6.07
CA ILE A 84 16.77 5.10 5.73
C ILE A 84 17.91 6.07 5.39
N GLU A 85 17.64 7.09 4.56
CA GLU A 85 18.65 8.07 4.16
C GLU A 85 19.23 8.82 5.37
N LEU A 86 18.35 9.26 6.28
CA LEU A 86 18.73 10.01 7.48
C LEU A 86 19.32 9.15 8.61
N SER A 87 19.32 7.83 8.47
CA SER A 87 19.76 6.92 9.54
C SER A 87 21.28 6.94 9.79
N THR A 88 21.71 6.43 10.94
CA THR A 88 23.12 6.32 11.35
C THR A 88 23.85 5.12 10.73
N PHE A 89 23.14 4.28 9.97
CA PHE A 89 23.72 3.10 9.33
C PHE A 89 24.77 3.45 8.26
N SER A 90 25.64 2.49 7.95
CA SER A 90 26.64 2.65 6.89
C SER A 90 25.97 2.86 5.53
N THR A 91 26.64 3.58 4.62
CA THR A 91 26.18 3.79 3.25
C THR A 91 25.87 2.47 2.55
N SER A 92 26.72 1.46 2.71
CA SER A 92 26.50 0.12 2.15
C SER A 92 25.20 -0.53 2.64
N PHE A 93 24.86 -0.37 3.93
CA PHE A 93 23.62 -0.88 4.48
C PHE A 93 22.40 -0.12 3.93
N LYS A 94 22.49 1.22 3.88
CA LYS A 94 21.41 2.07 3.34
C LYS A 94 21.05 1.68 1.91
N GLU A 95 22.05 1.45 1.05
CA GLU A 95 21.82 1.04 -0.34
C GLU A 95 21.13 -0.33 -0.46
N ILE A 96 21.53 -1.30 0.38
CA ILE A 96 20.87 -2.62 0.43
C ILE A 96 19.42 -2.46 0.88
N ALA A 97 19.18 -1.67 1.94
CA ALA A 97 17.86 -1.44 2.49
C ALA A 97 16.95 -0.72 1.48
N LYS A 98 17.42 0.35 0.84
CA LYS A 98 16.67 1.07 -0.20
C LYS A 98 16.26 0.13 -1.33
N ARG A 99 17.20 -0.65 -1.88
CA ARG A 99 16.91 -1.61 -2.95
C ARG A 99 15.86 -2.64 -2.53
N ALA A 100 15.91 -3.12 -1.29
CA ALA A 100 14.90 -4.05 -0.77
C ALA A 100 13.52 -3.39 -0.65
N ILE A 101 13.47 -2.13 -0.18
CA ILE A 101 12.24 -1.35 -0.09
C ILE A 101 11.64 -1.06 -1.47
N GLU A 102 12.46 -0.63 -2.44
CA GLU A 102 12.02 -0.36 -3.81
C GLU A 102 11.48 -1.63 -4.48
N LYS A 103 12.22 -2.74 -4.38
CA LYS A 103 11.75 -4.03 -4.89
C LYS A 103 10.39 -4.42 -4.29
N ARG A 104 10.18 -4.15 -3.00
CA ARG A 104 8.90 -4.43 -2.34
C ARG A 104 7.80 -3.48 -2.79
N ARG A 105 8.10 -2.19 -3.00
CA ARG A 105 7.18 -1.22 -3.57
C ARG A 105 6.72 -1.67 -4.95
N ASP A 106 7.64 -2.05 -5.83
CA ASP A 106 7.32 -2.46 -7.19
C ASP A 106 6.49 -3.76 -7.22
N PHE A 107 6.71 -4.67 -6.27
CA PHE A 107 5.84 -5.85 -6.07
C PHE A 107 4.42 -5.48 -5.64
N CYS A 108 4.26 -4.39 -4.87
CA CYS A 108 2.96 -3.92 -4.41
C CYS A 108 2.22 -3.07 -5.45
N SER A 109 2.92 -2.49 -6.42
CA SER A 109 2.33 -1.79 -7.55
C SER A 109 1.62 -2.77 -8.48
N ASN A 110 0.41 -2.42 -8.93
CA ASN A 110 -0.41 -3.23 -9.83
C ASN A 110 -0.95 -2.37 -10.98
N ASP A 111 -1.34 -2.99 -12.09
CA ASP A 111 -2.05 -2.38 -13.21
C ASP A 111 -3.26 -1.53 -12.76
N LEU A 112 -3.87 -1.85 -11.61
CA LEU A 112 -4.97 -1.08 -11.02
C LEU A 112 -4.55 0.31 -10.54
N ASP A 113 -3.31 0.49 -10.09
CA ASP A 113 -2.77 1.81 -9.74
C ASP A 113 -2.74 2.71 -10.98
N PHE A 114 -2.33 2.16 -12.12
CA PHE A 114 -2.30 2.90 -13.38
C PHE A 114 -3.70 3.24 -13.90
N VAL A 115 -4.68 2.35 -13.72
CA VAL A 115 -6.09 2.68 -14.03
C VAL A 115 -6.60 3.81 -13.14
N TYR A 116 -6.33 3.74 -11.83
CA TYR A 116 -6.73 4.77 -10.89
C TYR A 116 -6.09 6.12 -11.25
N ASP A 117 -4.78 6.17 -11.48
CA ASP A 117 -4.07 7.40 -11.85
C ASP A 117 -4.52 7.95 -13.21
N PHE A 118 -4.82 7.07 -14.16
CA PHE A 118 -5.38 7.47 -15.47
C PHE A 118 -6.75 8.13 -15.33
N LEU A 119 -7.58 7.64 -14.40
CA LEU A 119 -8.92 8.16 -14.12
C LEU A 119 -8.95 9.25 -13.05
N ASP A 120 -7.84 9.55 -12.38
CA ASP A 120 -7.78 10.67 -11.44
C ASP A 120 -7.94 11.98 -12.21
N PRO A 121 -8.97 12.81 -11.93
CA PRO A 121 -9.20 14.05 -12.67
C PRO A 121 -8.09 15.09 -12.47
N ARG A 122 -7.29 15.01 -11.40
CA ARG A 122 -6.19 15.94 -11.15
C ARG A 122 -4.97 15.65 -12.00
N GLN A 123 -4.65 14.36 -12.17
CA GLN A 123 -3.46 13.94 -12.87
C GLN A 123 -3.75 13.49 -14.30
N LYS A 124 -4.90 12.86 -14.53
CA LYS A 124 -5.33 12.29 -15.82
C LYS A 124 -4.26 11.39 -16.46
N GLY A 125 -3.52 10.67 -15.61
CA GLY A 125 -2.37 9.87 -16.01
C GLY A 125 -1.17 10.67 -16.54
N ASN A 126 -1.07 11.98 -16.33
CA ASN A 126 0.09 12.78 -16.77
C ASN A 126 1.41 12.29 -16.15
N ASP A 127 1.35 11.74 -14.94
CA ASP A 127 2.50 11.16 -14.25
C ASP A 127 2.83 9.73 -14.73
N LEU A 128 2.00 9.13 -15.59
CA LEU A 128 2.22 7.78 -16.12
C LEU A 128 3.09 7.82 -17.38
N THR A 129 4.06 6.91 -17.42
CA THR A 129 4.83 6.61 -18.64
C THR A 129 3.94 6.02 -19.74
N ALA A 130 4.43 6.01 -20.98
CA ALA A 130 3.70 5.41 -22.10
C ALA A 130 3.37 3.92 -21.87
N MET A 131 4.27 3.18 -21.22
CA MET A 131 4.07 1.77 -20.87
C MET A 131 2.94 1.61 -19.84
N GLU A 132 2.95 2.41 -18.78
CA GLU A 132 1.95 2.36 -17.72
C GLU A 132 0.56 2.79 -18.22
N LYS A 133 0.50 3.81 -19.10
CA LYS A 133 -0.75 4.17 -19.80
C LYS A 133 -1.28 3.02 -20.63
N ALA A 134 -0.43 2.33 -21.38
CA ALA A 134 -0.84 1.16 -22.16
C ALA A 134 -1.35 0.02 -21.26
N GLN A 135 -0.73 -0.20 -20.10
CA GLN A 135 -1.20 -1.18 -19.11
C GLN A 135 -2.55 -0.78 -18.51
N ALA A 136 -2.75 0.50 -18.17
CA ALA A 136 -4.03 1.03 -17.70
C ALA A 136 -5.14 0.78 -18.73
N LEU A 137 -4.91 1.13 -19.99
CA LEU A 137 -5.88 0.92 -21.07
C LEU A 137 -6.18 -0.57 -21.30
N LYS A 138 -5.16 -1.42 -21.31
CA LYS A 138 -5.33 -2.88 -21.38
C LYS A 138 -6.15 -3.43 -20.21
N ARG A 139 -6.02 -2.83 -19.02
CA ARG A 139 -6.80 -3.22 -17.84
C ARG A 139 -8.24 -2.72 -17.92
N ILE A 140 -8.48 -1.51 -18.41
CA ILE A 140 -9.81 -0.98 -18.73
C ILE A 140 -10.52 -1.90 -19.74
N ASP A 141 -9.81 -2.37 -20.77
CA ASP A 141 -10.37 -3.32 -21.74
C ASP A 141 -10.85 -4.62 -21.10
N LYS A 142 -10.16 -5.14 -20.08
CA LYS A 142 -10.62 -6.34 -19.35
C LYS A 142 -11.96 -6.11 -18.65
N TYR A 143 -12.26 -4.88 -18.21
CA TYR A 143 -13.56 -4.56 -17.59
C TYR A 143 -14.72 -4.58 -18.58
N LYS A 144 -14.47 -4.48 -19.89
CA LYS A 144 -15.50 -4.64 -20.93
C LYS A 144 -16.13 -6.04 -20.92
N MET A 145 -15.45 -7.04 -20.35
CA MET A 145 -16.01 -8.38 -20.16
C MET A 145 -17.10 -8.45 -19.08
N ASN A 146 -17.27 -7.38 -18.27
CA ASN A 146 -18.31 -7.32 -17.26
C ASN A 146 -19.67 -6.99 -17.93
N PRO A 147 -20.72 -7.82 -17.76
CA PRO A 147 -22.03 -7.59 -18.38
C PRO A 147 -22.69 -6.25 -18.01
N ARG A 148 -22.25 -5.60 -16.93
CA ARG A 148 -22.77 -4.30 -16.48
C ARG A 148 -22.16 -3.10 -17.21
N ILE A 149 -21.13 -3.33 -18.03
CA ILE A 149 -20.40 -2.29 -18.77
C ILE A 149 -20.87 -2.26 -20.22
N ASN A 150 -21.22 -1.07 -20.69
CA ASN A 150 -21.53 -0.87 -22.10
C ASN A 150 -20.24 -0.68 -22.91
N ILE A 151 -19.78 -1.78 -23.51
CA ILE A 151 -18.54 -1.86 -24.30
C ILE A 151 -18.44 -0.73 -25.34
N SER A 152 -19.52 -0.46 -26.07
CA SER A 152 -19.53 0.53 -27.15
C SER A 152 -19.32 1.97 -26.67
N LYS A 153 -19.63 2.27 -25.40
CA LYS A 153 -19.41 3.58 -24.80
C LYS A 153 -18.00 3.75 -24.24
N VAL A 154 -17.40 2.70 -23.70
CA VAL A 154 -16.07 2.76 -23.06
C VAL A 154 -15.03 3.35 -24.00
N ASP A 155 -14.92 2.86 -25.24
CA ASP A 155 -13.91 3.35 -26.21
C ASP A 155 -14.12 4.81 -26.63
N LYS A 156 -15.38 5.25 -26.64
CA LYS A 156 -15.70 6.66 -26.90
C LYS A 156 -15.31 7.51 -25.70
N GLU A 157 -15.68 7.09 -24.50
CA GLU A 157 -15.39 7.83 -23.27
C GLU A 157 -13.90 7.90 -22.97
N VAL A 158 -13.13 6.82 -23.16
CA VAL A 158 -11.66 6.82 -23.01
C VAL A 158 -11.02 7.87 -23.93
N ARG A 159 -11.45 7.93 -25.20
CA ARG A 159 -10.93 8.92 -26.16
C ARG A 159 -11.26 10.34 -25.75
N LEU A 160 -12.53 10.59 -25.39
CA LEU A 160 -12.97 11.90 -24.94
C LEU A 160 -12.26 12.33 -23.64
N TRP A 161 -12.07 11.40 -22.71
CA TRP A 161 -11.35 11.63 -21.45
C TRP A 161 -9.90 12.06 -21.70
N ALA A 162 -9.20 11.29 -22.55
CA ALA A 162 -7.81 11.54 -22.90
C ALA A 162 -7.61 12.84 -23.69
N SER A 163 -8.60 13.26 -24.49
CA SER A 163 -8.51 14.48 -25.30
C SER A 163 -9.15 15.71 -24.67
N ASN A 164 -9.63 15.65 -23.41
CA ASN A 164 -10.45 16.70 -22.79
C ASN A 164 -11.67 17.09 -23.66
N GLY A 165 -12.25 16.13 -24.36
CA GLY A 165 -13.31 16.35 -25.35
C GLY A 165 -14.70 16.02 -24.82
N GLY A 166 -15.72 16.56 -25.49
CA GLY A 166 -17.12 16.26 -25.21
C GLY A 166 -17.47 16.56 -23.76
N LEU A 167 -18.16 15.64 -23.09
CA LEU A 167 -18.59 15.82 -21.70
C LEU A 167 -17.45 15.99 -20.69
N PHE A 168 -16.20 15.67 -21.05
CA PHE A 168 -15.03 15.85 -20.19
C PHE A 168 -14.25 17.14 -20.51
N SER A 169 -14.77 18.03 -21.37
CA SER A 169 -14.15 19.33 -21.58
C SER A 169 -14.51 20.29 -20.45
N TYR A 170 -13.62 21.26 -20.17
CA TYR A 170 -13.91 22.35 -19.25
C TYR A 170 -15.16 23.11 -19.68
N ASP A 171 -15.23 23.46 -20.98
CA ASP A 171 -16.35 24.20 -21.56
C ASP A 171 -17.72 23.53 -21.40
N SER A 172 -17.75 22.19 -21.24
CA SER A 172 -19.02 21.46 -21.08
C SER A 172 -19.49 21.42 -19.62
N TYR A 173 -18.57 21.40 -18.66
CA TYR A 173 -18.86 21.24 -17.22
C TYR A 173 -17.81 21.96 -16.35
N PRO A 174 -17.75 23.30 -16.36
CA PRO A 174 -16.73 24.06 -15.65
C PRO A 174 -16.80 23.82 -14.13
N GLU A 175 -18.00 23.66 -13.56
CA GLU A 175 -18.19 23.45 -12.12
C GLU A 175 -17.56 22.14 -11.65
N ALA A 176 -17.51 21.12 -12.52
CA ALA A 176 -16.84 19.87 -12.22
C ALA A 176 -15.34 20.11 -12.02
N TRP A 177 -14.69 20.83 -12.94
CA TRP A 177 -13.25 21.07 -12.88
C TRP A 177 -12.87 22.03 -11.75
N ASP A 178 -13.65 23.09 -11.54
CA ASP A 178 -13.44 24.04 -10.45
C ASP A 178 -13.57 23.37 -9.07
N SER A 179 -14.38 22.31 -8.94
CA SER A 179 -14.53 21.56 -7.67
C SER A 179 -13.27 20.78 -7.25
N LEU A 180 -12.29 20.58 -8.14
CA LEU A 180 -11.08 19.82 -7.80
C LEU A 180 -10.23 20.49 -6.71
N ASP A 181 -10.38 21.81 -6.55
CA ASP A 181 -9.73 22.62 -5.53
C ASP A 181 -10.35 22.45 -4.13
N SER A 182 -11.57 21.91 -4.03
CA SER A 182 -12.33 21.83 -2.77
C SER A 182 -12.12 20.51 -2.00
N ASN A 183 -10.93 19.90 -2.05
CA ASN A 183 -10.59 18.62 -1.40
C ASN A 183 -11.48 17.42 -1.75
N ILE A 184 -12.23 17.46 -2.85
CA ILE A 184 -13.07 16.35 -3.31
C ILE A 184 -12.22 15.13 -3.72
N THR A 185 -12.55 13.92 -3.29
CA THR A 185 -11.82 12.73 -3.73
C THR A 185 -12.13 12.42 -5.20
N PRO A 186 -11.23 11.75 -5.95
CA PRO A 186 -11.53 11.34 -7.34
C PRO A 186 -12.83 10.55 -7.44
N LYS A 187 -13.11 9.67 -6.48
CA LYS A 187 -14.36 8.91 -6.38
C LYS A 187 -15.58 9.82 -6.30
N GLU A 188 -15.58 10.75 -5.35
CA GLU A 188 -16.70 11.68 -5.15
C GLU A 188 -16.91 12.55 -6.39
N TRP A 189 -15.82 13.01 -7.02
CA TRP A 189 -15.89 13.79 -8.25
C TRP A 189 -16.57 13.04 -9.40
N TRP A 190 -16.17 11.79 -9.64
CA TRP A 190 -16.78 10.94 -10.66
C TRP A 190 -18.24 10.60 -10.34
N LEU A 191 -18.61 10.45 -9.07
CA LEU A 191 -19.99 10.17 -8.66
C LEU A 191 -20.87 11.42 -8.67
N LEU A 192 -20.31 12.61 -8.50
CA LEU A 192 -21.08 13.85 -8.46
C LEU A 192 -21.39 14.36 -9.88
N TYR A 193 -20.41 14.32 -10.78
CA TYR A 193 -20.51 14.95 -12.10
C TYR A 193 -20.66 13.96 -13.25
N PHE A 194 -20.18 12.72 -13.09
CA PHE A 194 -20.03 11.76 -14.19
C PHE A 194 -20.52 10.35 -13.86
N ASP A 195 -21.47 10.21 -12.94
CA ASP A 195 -21.97 8.93 -12.39
C ASP A 195 -22.49 7.94 -13.45
N LYS A 196 -23.05 8.48 -14.54
CA LYS A 196 -23.65 7.71 -15.64
C LYS A 196 -22.64 7.25 -16.69
N THR A 197 -21.39 7.67 -16.61
CA THR A 197 -20.33 7.25 -17.55
C THR A 197 -19.89 5.81 -17.26
N GLU A 198 -19.49 5.07 -18.29
CA GLU A 198 -18.90 3.75 -18.10
C GLU A 198 -17.54 3.84 -17.39
N LEU A 199 -16.78 4.92 -17.59
CA LEU A 199 -15.53 5.17 -16.85
C LEU A 199 -15.76 5.31 -15.33
N SER A 200 -16.83 5.98 -14.89
CA SER A 200 -17.20 6.07 -13.46
C SER A 200 -17.52 4.70 -12.86
N LYS A 201 -18.20 3.84 -13.61
CA LYS A 201 -18.47 2.44 -13.19
C LYS A 201 -17.18 1.64 -13.09
N ILE A 202 -16.25 1.81 -14.04
CA ILE A 202 -14.94 1.15 -14.01
C ILE A 202 -14.15 1.61 -12.79
N LEU A 203 -14.08 2.93 -12.53
CA LEU A 203 -13.42 3.46 -11.34
C LEU A 203 -14.04 2.88 -10.06
N SER A 204 -15.37 2.79 -9.99
CA SER A 204 -16.06 2.18 -8.84
C SER A 204 -15.66 0.72 -8.61
N MET A 205 -15.45 -0.06 -9.68
CA MET A 205 -14.96 -1.45 -9.59
C MET A 205 -13.49 -1.52 -9.16
N VAL A 206 -12.65 -0.60 -9.63
CA VAL A 206 -11.25 -0.48 -9.19
C VAL A 206 -11.22 -0.18 -7.69
N LEU A 207 -12.02 0.79 -7.24
CA LEU A 207 -12.11 1.22 -5.85
C LEU A 207 -12.65 0.15 -4.90
N ALA A 208 -13.53 -0.72 -5.39
CA ALA A 208 -14.04 -1.86 -4.65
C ALA A 208 -13.05 -3.03 -4.54
N THR A 209 -11.92 -2.98 -5.25
CA THR A 209 -10.92 -4.05 -5.19
C THR A 209 -10.15 -3.94 -3.87
N PRO A 210 -10.10 -5.01 -3.06
CA PRO A 210 -9.34 -4.98 -1.81
C PRO A 210 -7.84 -4.83 -2.11
N LEU A 211 -7.19 -3.92 -1.39
CA LEU A 211 -5.74 -3.67 -1.49
C LEU A 211 -4.89 -4.80 -0.90
N SER A 212 -5.49 -5.71 -0.12
CA SER A 212 -4.79 -6.79 0.54
C SER A 212 -5.67 -8.02 0.71
N SER A 213 -5.09 -9.20 0.54
CA SER A 213 -5.68 -10.49 0.92
C SER A 213 -5.78 -10.68 2.44
N ALA A 214 -5.10 -9.84 3.24
CA ALA A 214 -4.96 -10.02 4.68
C ALA A 214 -6.30 -10.00 5.44
N GLY A 215 -7.31 -9.29 4.94
CA GLY A 215 -8.66 -9.33 5.51
C GLY A 215 -9.27 -10.73 5.50
N SER A 216 -9.09 -11.45 4.38
CA SER A 216 -9.45 -12.85 4.28
C SER A 216 -8.57 -13.70 5.17
N GLU A 217 -7.25 -13.52 5.14
CA GLU A 217 -6.29 -14.31 5.93
C GLU A 217 -6.56 -14.25 7.44
N ARG A 218 -7.01 -13.10 7.97
CA ARG A 218 -7.42 -13.01 9.38
C ARG A 218 -8.62 -13.91 9.69
N THR A 219 -9.60 -13.95 8.78
CA THR A 219 -10.77 -14.84 8.90
C THR A 219 -10.35 -16.31 8.84
N TRP A 220 -9.46 -16.66 7.89
CA TRP A 220 -8.87 -18.00 7.81
C TRP A 220 -8.08 -18.37 9.06
N SER A 221 -7.31 -17.44 9.61
CA SER A 221 -6.53 -17.63 10.84
C SER A 221 -7.41 -17.89 12.04
N MET A 222 -8.50 -17.12 12.20
CA MET A 222 -9.49 -17.36 13.28
C MET A 222 -10.15 -18.73 13.15
N ARG A 223 -10.41 -19.19 11.93
CA ARG A 223 -10.97 -20.53 11.65
C ARG A 223 -9.91 -21.63 11.58
N GLY A 224 -8.65 -21.29 11.86
CA GLY A 224 -7.52 -22.21 11.75
C GLY A 224 -7.72 -23.47 12.59
N LEU A 225 -8.32 -23.37 13.78
CA LEU A 225 -8.57 -24.53 14.65
C LEU A 225 -9.61 -25.51 14.09
N VAL A 226 -10.55 -25.04 13.27
CA VAL A 226 -11.55 -25.90 12.60
C VAL A 226 -10.90 -26.64 11.43
N HIS A 227 -10.04 -25.96 10.67
CA HIS A 227 -9.46 -26.53 9.46
C HIS A 227 -8.14 -27.32 9.69
N SER A 228 -7.39 -27.02 10.75
CA SER A 228 -6.04 -27.58 10.97
C SER A 228 -5.95 -28.69 12.01
N LYS A 229 -6.93 -28.82 12.92
CA LYS A 229 -6.88 -29.81 14.00
C LYS A 229 -7.78 -31.00 13.67
N SER A 230 -7.19 -32.19 13.56
CA SER A 230 -7.88 -33.46 13.23
C SER A 230 -9.14 -33.71 14.08
N ARG A 231 -9.10 -33.37 15.37
CA ARG A 231 -10.25 -33.53 16.28
C ARG A 231 -11.46 -32.64 15.93
N ASN A 232 -11.24 -31.53 15.23
CA ASN A 232 -12.25 -30.52 14.91
C ASN A 232 -12.57 -30.46 13.40
N ARG A 233 -11.89 -31.26 12.57
CA ARG A 233 -12.08 -31.35 11.12
C ARG A 233 -13.13 -32.41 10.81
#